data_AF-A0A6P0C5I3-F1
#
_entry.id   AF-A0A6P0C5I3-F1
#
_cell.length_a   1.000
_cell.length_b   1.000
_cell.length_c   1.000
_cell.angle_alpha   90.00
_cell.angle_beta   90.00
_cell.angle_gamma   90.00
#
_symmetry.space_group_name_H-M   'P 1'
#
loop_
_entity.id
_entity.type
_entity.pdbx_description
1 polymer ?
#
loop_
_entity_poly.entity_id
_entity_poly.type
_entity_poly.pdbx_seq_one_letter_code
_entity_poly.pdbx_strand_id
1 'polypeptide(L)'
;MNMTLVLLVTILLLWMAACTLCGYRGRFVGFLGVLLAGLTLNMAWMVYGLQAHPFEMNALIAQGAASLYAVCAFGIGWFAARIRRAWQDSRIL
;
A
#
# COMPACT_ATOMS: atom_id res chain seq x y z
N MET A 1 10.10 -14.68 16.92
CA MET A 1 9.30 -13.56 16.36
C MET A 1 7.85 -13.77 16.72
N ASN A 2 7.14 -12.74 17.16
CA ASN A 2 5.75 -12.87 17.63
C ASN A 2 4.81 -13.16 16.43
N MET A 3 3.95 -14.16 16.52
CA MET A 3 3.15 -14.65 15.38
C MET A 3 2.23 -13.56 14.79
N THR A 4 1.74 -12.67 15.64
CA THR A 4 0.99 -11.45 15.26
C THR A 4 1.79 -10.50 14.39
N LEU A 5 3.07 -10.27 14.70
CA LEU A 5 3.93 -9.39 13.90
C LEU A 5 4.14 -9.94 12.49
N VAL A 6 4.36 -11.26 12.38
CA VAL A 6 4.51 -11.92 11.07
C VAL A 6 3.25 -11.71 10.24
N LEU A 7 2.07 -11.89 10.84
CA LEU A 7 0.77 -11.72 10.20
C LEU A 7 0.52 -10.28 9.72
N LEU A 8 0.89 -9.30 10.54
CA LEU A 8 0.77 -7.88 10.19
C LEU A 8 1.68 -7.51 9.01
N VAL A 9 2.92 -7.98 9.02
CA VAL A 9 3.90 -7.72 7.95
C VAL A 9 3.48 -8.40 6.65
N THR A 10 2.98 -9.63 6.69
CA THR A 10 2.52 -10.31 5.47
C THR A 10 1.30 -9.62 4.85
N ILE A 11 0.32 -9.19 5.67
CA ILE A 11 -0.82 -8.40 5.20
C ILE A 11 -0.34 -7.09 4.58
N LEU A 12 0.60 -6.39 5.22
CA LEU A 12 1.17 -5.15 4.70
C LEU A 12 1.85 -5.37 3.34
N LEU A 13 2.65 -6.43 3.20
CA LEU A 13 3.33 -6.77 1.94
C LEU A 13 2.33 -7.08 0.82
N LEU A 14 1.28 -7.86 1.12
CA LEU A 14 0.21 -8.16 0.16
C LEU A 14 -0.52 -6.87 -0.27
N TRP A 15 -0.77 -5.97 0.67
CA TRP A 15 -1.38 -4.68 0.39
C TRP A 15 -0.50 -3.80 -0.49
N MET A 16 0.80 -3.69 -0.19
CA MET A 16 1.76 -2.97 -1.02
C MET A 16 1.87 -3.59 -2.43
N ALA A 17 1.83 -4.91 -2.55
CA ALA A 17 1.81 -5.59 -3.84
C ALA A 17 0.54 -5.24 -4.65
N ALA A 18 -0.63 -5.21 -4.00
CA ALA A 18 -1.88 -4.78 -4.63
C ALA A 18 -1.82 -3.31 -5.11
N CYS A 19 -1.26 -2.41 -4.30
CA CYS A 19 -1.01 -1.01 -4.68
C CYS A 19 -0.09 -0.91 -5.92
N THR A 20 0.99 -1.70 -5.94
CA THR A 20 1.93 -1.78 -7.06
C THR A 20 1.25 -2.26 -8.34
N LEU A 21 0.42 -3.30 -8.25
CA LEU A 21 -0.37 -3.81 -9.39
C LEU A 21 -1.37 -2.78 -9.92
N CYS A 22 -1.99 -1.99 -9.03
CA CYS A 22 -2.89 -0.91 -9.42
C CYS A 22 -2.14 0.20 -10.18
N GLY A 23 -0.94 0.57 -9.70
CA GLY A 23 -0.04 1.51 -10.38
C GLY A 23 0.39 1.02 -11.75
N TYR A 24 0.71 -0.28 -11.84
CA TYR A 24 1.10 -0.91 -13.11
C TYR A 24 -0.02 -0.88 -14.16
N ARG A 25 -1.27 -1.11 -13.75
CA ARG A 25 -2.44 -1.06 -14.63
C ARG A 25 -2.97 0.35 -14.88
N GLY A 26 -2.41 1.37 -14.21
CA GLY A 26 -2.87 2.76 -14.30
C GLY A 26 -4.29 2.98 -13.75
N ARG A 27 -4.77 2.12 -12.84
CA ARG A 27 -6.11 2.20 -12.27
C ARG A 27 -6.10 2.97 -10.95
N PHE A 28 -6.16 4.30 -11.05
CA PHE A 28 -6.20 5.20 -9.89
C PHE A 28 -7.40 4.94 -8.95
N VAL A 29 -8.58 4.65 -9.50
CA VAL A 29 -9.77 4.32 -8.69
C VAL A 29 -9.57 3.02 -7.91
N GLY A 30 -8.94 2.02 -8.53
CA GLY A 30 -8.60 0.75 -7.87
C GLY A 30 -7.57 0.96 -6.76
N PHE A 31 -6.56 1.81 -6.99
CA PHE A 31 -5.61 2.19 -5.95
C PHE A 31 -6.29 2.88 -4.77
N LEU A 32 -7.21 3.82 -5.02
CA LEU A 32 -7.93 4.52 -3.96
C LEU A 32 -8.74 3.54 -3.09
N GLY A 33 -9.42 2.58 -3.71
CA GLY A 33 -10.17 1.54 -3.00
C GLY A 33 -9.27 0.64 -2.14
N VAL A 34 -8.14 0.18 -2.70
CA VAL A 34 -7.16 -0.62 -1.97
C VAL A 34 -6.55 0.19 -0.83
N LEU A 35 -6.20 1.46 -1.08
CA LEU A 35 -5.62 2.37 -0.08
C LEU A 35 -6.57 2.56 1.11
N LEU A 36 -7.83 2.89 0.86
CA LEU A 36 -8.84 3.07 1.90
C LEU A 36 -9.12 1.77 2.65
N ALA A 37 -9.18 0.63 1.96
CA ALA A 37 -9.39 -0.66 2.61
C ALA A 37 -8.23 -1.03 3.56
N GLY A 38 -6.98 -0.78 3.16
CA GLY A 38 -5.82 -1.05 4.02
C GLY A 38 -5.72 -0.11 5.20
N LEU A 39 -5.97 1.19 5.00
CA LEU A 39 -5.98 2.19 6.08
C LEU A 39 -7.08 1.92 7.10
N THR A 40 -8.30 1.59 6.66
CA THR A 40 -9.40 1.27 7.56
C THR A 40 -9.13 -0.02 8.34
N LEU A 41 -8.59 -1.06 7.69
CA LEU A 41 -8.21 -2.30 8.37
C LEU A 41 -7.08 -2.08 9.38
N ASN A 42 -6.09 -1.26 9.04
CA ASN A 42 -4.98 -0.92 9.93
C ASN A 42 -5.47 -0.13 11.16
N MET A 43 -6.40 0.81 10.95
CA MET A 43 -7.05 1.55 12.03
C MET A 43 -7.90 0.64 12.92
N ALA A 44 -8.70 -0.24 12.32
CA ALA A 44 -9.49 -1.22 13.05
C ALA A 44 -8.59 -2.11 13.91
N TRP A 45 -7.45 -2.57 13.38
CA TRP A 45 -6.49 -3.35 14.16
C TRP A 45 -5.91 -2.57 15.35
N MET A 46 -5.57 -1.29 15.18
CA MET A 46 -5.07 -0.48 16.30
C MET A 46 -6.13 -0.28 17.40
N VAL A 47 -7.38 -0.06 17.02
CA VAL A 47 -8.49 0.14 17.96
C VAL A 47 -8.86 -1.17 18.67
N TYR A 48 -9.03 -2.27 17.93
CA TYR A 48 -9.48 -3.54 18.50
C TYR A 48 -8.36 -4.41 19.07
N GLY A 49 -7.21 -4.45 18.39
CA GLY A 49 -6.09 -5.32 18.76
C GLY A 49 -5.15 -4.71 19.80
N LEU A 50 -4.98 -3.38 19.77
CA LEU A 50 -4.08 -2.67 20.68
C LEU A 50 -4.80 -1.81 21.73
N GLN A 51 -6.14 -1.67 21.63
CA GLN A 51 -6.94 -0.74 22.43
C GLN A 51 -6.38 0.70 22.48
N ALA A 52 -5.65 1.08 21.42
CA ALA A 52 -5.07 2.41 21.32
C ALA A 52 -6.16 3.41 20.90
N HIS A 53 -6.19 4.58 21.53
CA HIS A 53 -7.12 5.63 21.13
C HIS A 53 -6.81 6.06 19.69
N PRO A 54 -7.82 6.23 18.83
CA PRO A 54 -7.62 6.54 17.41
C PRO A 54 -6.93 7.89 17.16
N PHE A 55 -6.87 8.77 18.17
CA PHE A 55 -6.19 10.07 18.13
C PHE A 55 -4.84 10.08 18.86
N GLU A 56 -4.34 8.92 19.29
CA GLU A 56 -2.98 8.80 19.80
C GLU A 56 -1.98 9.18 18.70
N MET A 57 -0.95 9.93 19.08
CA MET A 57 0.10 10.38 18.17
C MET A 57 0.76 9.21 17.42
N ASN A 58 0.86 8.05 18.08
CA ASN A 58 1.38 6.82 17.48
C ASN A 58 0.49 6.28 16.34
N ALA A 59 -0.84 6.35 16.48
CA ALA A 59 -1.77 5.88 15.45
C ALA A 59 -1.75 6.80 14.21
N LEU A 60 -1.66 8.11 14.45
CA LEU A 60 -1.52 9.12 13.38
C LEU A 60 -0.22 8.93 12.59
N ILE A 61 0.91 8.72 13.29
CA ILE A 61 2.21 8.47 12.64
C ILE A 61 2.17 7.16 11.86
N ALA A 62 1.56 6.10 12.40
CA ALA A 62 1.44 4.81 11.71
C ALA A 62 0.60 4.91 10.43
N GLN A 63 -0.54 5.64 10.46
CA GLN A 63 -1.34 5.90 9.27
C GLN A 63 -0.60 6.77 8.24
N GLY A 64 0.10 7.80 8.71
CA GLY A 64 0.94 8.64 7.85
C GLY A 64 2.01 7.81 7.13
N ALA A 65 2.76 6.98 7.87
CA ALA A 65 3.75 6.09 7.29
C ALA A 65 3.12 5.09 6.30
N ALA A 66 2.00 4.46 6.66
CA ALA A 66 1.29 3.52 5.79
C ALA A 66 0.84 4.17 4.48
N SER A 67 0.33 5.40 4.53
CA SER A 67 -0.06 6.16 3.35
C SER A 67 1.14 6.45 2.44
N LEU A 68 2.28 6.84 3.02
CA LEU A 68 3.51 7.12 2.28
C LEU A 68 4.02 5.85 1.59
N TYR A 69 4.02 4.71 2.29
CA TYR A 69 4.39 3.42 1.72
C TYR A 69 3.50 3.03 0.55
N ALA A 70 2.18 3.24 0.66
CA ALA A 70 1.25 2.93 -0.42
C ALA A 70 1.47 3.81 -1.65
N VAL A 71 1.73 5.11 -1.46
CA VAL A 71 2.07 6.04 -2.55
C VAL A 71 3.38 5.64 -3.23
N CYS A 72 4.41 5.30 -2.45
CA CYS A 72 5.68 4.81 -3.00
C CYS A 72 5.50 3.51 -3.80
N ALA A 73 4.75 2.53 -3.27
CA ALA A 73 4.45 1.27 -3.95
C ALA A 73 3.70 1.51 -5.28
N PHE A 74 2.70 2.40 -5.27
CA PHE A 74 1.98 2.79 -6.49
C PHE A 74 2.90 3.46 -7.51
N GLY A 75 3.75 4.39 -7.06
CA GLY A 75 4.73 5.07 -7.91
C GLY A 75 5.71 4.10 -8.58
N ILE A 76 6.21 3.11 -7.84
CA ILE A 76 7.09 2.05 -8.38
C ILE A 76 6.34 1.25 -9.46
N GLY A 77 5.10 0.83 -9.20
CA GLY A 77 4.29 0.10 -10.17
C GLY A 77 4.03 0.90 -11.45
N TRP A 78 3.75 2.20 -11.30
CA TRP A 78 3.55 3.12 -12.42
C TRP A 78 4.83 3.34 -13.23
N PHE A 79 5.97 3.52 -12.56
CA PHE A 79 7.27 3.68 -13.21
C PHE A 79 7.67 2.42 -13.98
N ALA A 80 7.47 1.23 -13.39
CA ALA A 80 7.70 -0.05 -14.06
C ALA A 80 6.81 -0.21 -15.31
N ALA A 81 5.55 0.22 -15.25
CA ALA A 81 4.69 0.23 -16.43
C ALA A 81 5.16 1.22 -17.50
N ARG A 82 5.68 2.39 -17.11
CA ARG A 82 6.23 3.38 -18.05
C ARG A 82 7.48 2.85 -18.74
N ILE A 83 8.39 2.23 -18.00
CA ILE A 83 9.56 1.54 -18.58
C ILE A 83 9.09 0.50 -19.59
N ARG A 84 8.18 -0.41 -19.22
CA ARG A 84 7.70 -1.46 -20.15
C ARG A 84 7.15 -0.87 -21.45
N ARG A 85 6.36 0.20 -21.38
CA ARG A 85 5.82 0.87 -22.58
C ARG A 85 6.94 1.45 -23.45
N ALA A 86 7.93 2.13 -22.84
CA ALA A 86 9.08 2.66 -23.56
C ALA A 86 9.89 1.56 -24.27
N TRP A 87 10.11 0.42 -23.61
CA TRP A 87 10.79 -0.74 -24.22
C TRP A 87 9.99 -1.37 -25.36
N GLN A 88 8.65 -1.36 -25.30
CA GLN A 88 7.81 -1.83 -26.40
C GLN A 88 7.91 -0.90 -27.61
N ASP A 89 7.87 0.42 -27.41
CA ASP A 89 8.03 1.40 -28.50
C ASP A 89 9.41 1.28 -29.15
N SER A 90 10.49 1.08 -28.38
CA SER A 90 11.84 0.93 -28.92
C SER A 90 12.09 -0.38 -29.68
N ARG A 91 11.26 -1.41 -29.51
CA ARG A 91 11.38 -2.69 -30.22
C ARG A 91 10.73 -2.71 -31.61
N ILE A 92 9.97 -1.67 -31.95
CA ILE A 92 9.23 -1.57 -33.23
C ILE A 92 10.03 -0.77 -34.28
N LEU A 93 11.18 -0.20 -33.90
CA LEU A 93 12.20 0.42 -34.77
C LEU A 93 13.32 -0.58 -35.09
#